data_AF-A0AAD5EN47-F1
#
_entry.id   AF-A0AAD5EN47-F1
#
_cell.length_a   1.000
_cell.length_b   1.000
_cell.length_c   1.000
_cell.angle_alpha   90.00
_cell.angle_beta   90.00
_cell.angle_gamma   90.00
#
_symmetry.space_group_name_H-M   'P 1'
#
loop_
_entity.id
_entity.type
_entity.pdbx_description
1 polymer ?
#
loop_
_entity_poly.entity_id
_entity_poly.type
_entity_poly.pdbx_seq_one_letter_code
_entity_poly.pdbx_strand_id
1 'polypeptide(L)'
;MTCFLESLYDAYPNSIPPGIIFVPGRRLAVEGFGWAPCTWMVGQNVCHDDPIFTHTTAAELTLNGLLVRYPGFLLRSSEDRIYDPVEQKFAFPCDILLLEWYCVQPCDDKTETLPKMDGLAIISSKEEVREDKVIALLVSVKKTRRPKLYVEILQRVWIWRERDQTRIEELRRTFWDHNVSVCEYGEILNGDQQWCIGKHRWDPARLEKGDRLDSTLSPL
;
A
#
# COMPACT_ATOMS: atom_id res chain seq x y z
N MET A 1 29.45 -1.78 2.25
CA MET A 1 28.90 -0.66 3.04
C MET A 1 27.53 -1.10 3.51
N THR A 2 27.39 -1.40 4.80
CA THR A 2 26.08 -1.59 5.44
C THR A 2 25.39 -0.23 5.55
N CYS A 3 24.12 -0.16 5.17
CA CYS A 3 23.33 1.05 5.30
C CYS A 3 23.14 1.35 6.80
N PHE A 4 23.14 2.63 7.21
CA PHE A 4 22.89 3.02 8.61
C PHE A 4 21.63 2.36 9.19
N LEU A 5 20.57 2.23 8.37
CA LEU A 5 19.31 1.60 8.77
C LEU A 5 19.45 0.10 9.06
N GLU A 6 20.34 -0.61 8.34
CA GLU A 6 20.63 -2.03 8.62
C GLU A 6 21.36 -2.15 9.95
N SER A 7 22.41 -1.36 10.15
CA SER A 7 23.17 -1.37 11.40
C SER A 7 22.33 -0.94 12.61
N LEU A 8 21.40 0.01 12.43
CA LEU A 8 20.46 0.42 13.47
C LEU A 8 19.50 -0.72 13.83
N TYR A 9 18.94 -1.40 12.83
CA TYR A 9 18.03 -2.51 13.04
C TYR A 9 18.71 -3.72 13.67
N ASP A 10 19.94 -4.04 13.25
CA ASP A 10 20.75 -5.12 13.84
C ASP A 10 21.09 -4.85 15.30
N ALA A 11 21.39 -3.59 15.65
CA ALA A 11 21.65 -3.19 17.04
C ALA A 11 20.37 -3.13 17.88
N TYR A 12 19.25 -2.75 17.27
CA TYR A 12 17.96 -2.56 17.93
C TYR A 12 16.83 -3.17 17.09
N PRO A 13 16.57 -4.48 17.24
CA PRO A 13 15.44 -5.12 16.57
C PRO A 13 14.13 -4.42 16.93
N ASN A 14 13.21 -4.35 15.96
CA ASN A 14 11.91 -3.66 16.08
C ASN A 14 12.01 -2.12 16.30
N SER A 15 13.17 -1.50 16.05
CA SER A 15 13.35 -0.05 16.16
C SER A 15 12.66 0.76 15.06
N ILE A 16 12.26 0.11 13.95
CA ILE A 16 11.57 0.76 12.84
C ILE A 16 10.06 0.71 13.09
N PRO A 17 9.37 1.85 13.31
CA PRO A 17 7.94 1.85 13.50
C PRO A 17 7.24 1.49 12.17
N PRO A 18 6.25 0.58 12.18
CA PRO A 18 5.60 0.10 10.96
C PRO A 18 4.89 1.20 10.18
N GLY A 19 4.35 2.22 10.87
CA GLY A 19 3.62 3.30 10.22
C GLY A 19 4.50 4.35 9.54
N ILE A 20 5.85 4.21 9.61
CA ILE A 20 6.79 5.10 8.89
C ILE A 20 6.53 5.13 7.37
N ILE A 21 5.91 4.07 6.84
CA ILE A 21 5.53 3.95 5.43
C ILE A 21 4.43 4.93 5.01
N PHE A 22 3.66 5.50 5.96
CA PHE A 22 2.61 6.49 5.68
C PHE A 22 3.08 7.94 5.84
N VAL A 23 4.29 8.15 6.37
CA VAL A 23 4.87 9.48 6.60
C VAL A 23 5.01 10.23 5.28
N PRO A 24 4.62 11.50 5.17
CA PRO A 24 4.78 12.28 3.95
C PRO A 24 6.24 12.48 3.52
N GLY A 25 6.42 12.88 2.26
CA GLY A 25 7.70 13.34 1.73
C GLY A 25 8.36 12.35 0.78
N ARG A 26 9.53 12.76 0.26
CA ARG A 26 10.30 11.96 -0.68
C ARG A 26 10.82 10.69 -0.01
N ARG A 27 10.80 9.58 -0.74
CA ARG A 27 11.37 8.30 -0.31
C ARG A 27 12.80 8.13 -0.82
N LEU A 28 13.59 7.33 -0.12
CA LEU A 28 14.93 6.96 -0.57
C LEU A 28 14.85 6.23 -1.91
N ALA A 29 15.72 6.65 -2.85
CA ALA A 29 15.83 6.02 -4.16
C ALA A 29 16.76 4.79 -4.16
N VAL A 30 17.13 4.28 -2.98
CA VAL A 30 18.03 3.15 -2.79
C VAL A 30 17.22 1.85 -2.82
N GLU A 31 17.76 0.83 -3.50
CA GLU A 31 17.17 -0.52 -3.57
C GLU A 31 16.88 -1.06 -2.16
N GLY A 32 15.71 -1.67 -1.97
CA GLY A 32 15.25 -2.14 -0.65
C GLY A 32 14.78 -1.05 0.33
N PHE A 33 15.16 0.22 0.15
CA PHE A 33 14.79 1.31 1.07
C PHE A 33 13.68 2.24 0.57
N GLY A 34 12.95 1.84 -0.47
CA GLY A 34 11.83 2.64 -1.03
C GLY A 34 10.69 2.95 -0.05
N TRP A 35 10.65 2.28 1.10
CA TRP A 35 9.74 2.56 2.21
C TRP A 35 10.20 3.75 3.07
N ALA A 36 11.50 4.01 3.14
CA ALA A 36 12.08 4.95 4.09
C ALA A 36 11.95 6.40 3.58
N PRO A 37 11.48 7.33 4.41
CA PRO A 37 11.48 8.75 4.06
C PRO A 37 12.92 9.28 4.01
N CYS A 38 13.19 10.23 3.11
CA CYS A 38 14.48 10.92 3.02
C CYS A 38 14.73 11.83 4.24
N THR A 39 13.66 12.27 4.91
CA THR A 39 13.72 13.17 6.06
C THR A 39 12.75 12.69 7.13
N TRP A 40 13.18 12.73 8.39
CA TRP A 40 12.33 12.42 9.54
C TRP A 40 11.50 13.63 10.01
N MET A 41 11.83 14.84 9.53
CA MET A 41 11.07 16.05 9.80
C MET A 41 9.90 16.14 8.81
N VAL A 42 8.69 16.15 9.36
CA VAL A 42 7.46 16.33 8.60
C VAL A 42 6.97 17.77 8.80
N GLY A 43 6.93 18.55 7.71
CA GLY A 43 6.37 19.91 7.72
C GLY A 43 4.87 19.97 7.44
N GLN A 44 4.19 18.83 7.34
CA GLN A 44 2.77 18.73 7.07
C GLN A 44 2.02 18.30 8.34
N ASN A 45 0.88 18.93 8.63
CA ASN A 45 0.04 18.52 9.76
C ASN A 45 -0.41 17.07 9.55
N VAL A 46 0.04 16.17 10.44
CA VAL A 46 -0.50 14.82 10.51
C VAL A 46 -1.79 14.91 11.32
N CYS A 47 -2.93 14.54 10.70
CA CYS A 47 -4.21 14.48 11.40
C CYS A 47 -4.17 13.50 12.58
N HIS A 48 -5.11 13.66 13.52
CA HIS A 48 -5.32 12.73 14.64
C HIS A 48 -5.47 11.29 14.12
N ASP A 49 -4.87 10.33 14.83
CA ASP A 49 -4.64 8.92 14.43
C ASP A 49 -3.46 8.70 13.44
N ASP A 50 -2.28 9.24 13.77
CA ASP A 50 -1.06 9.02 13.01
C ASP A 50 -0.71 7.51 12.95
N PRO A 51 -0.69 6.90 11.75
CA PRO A 51 -0.37 5.47 11.58
C PRO A 51 0.96 5.05 12.19
N ILE A 52 1.90 6.00 12.41
CA ILE A 52 3.19 5.72 13.02
C ILE A 52 3.09 5.22 14.46
N PHE A 53 2.04 5.61 15.19
CA PHE A 53 1.85 5.30 16.61
C PHE A 53 0.71 4.32 16.89
N THR A 54 -0.18 4.08 15.94
CA THR A 54 -1.39 3.29 16.17
C THR A 54 -1.23 1.79 15.90
N HIS A 55 -0.17 1.39 15.19
CA HIS A 55 0.05 -0.02 14.82
C HIS A 55 0.99 -0.73 15.78
N THR A 56 0.52 -1.86 16.31
CA THR A 56 1.22 -2.66 17.33
C THR A 56 2.11 -3.75 16.73
N THR A 57 1.94 -4.08 15.45
CA THR A 57 2.73 -5.13 14.80
C THR A 57 4.08 -4.58 14.39
N ALA A 58 5.16 -5.19 14.90
CA ALA A 58 6.52 -4.80 14.56
C ALA A 58 6.79 -4.94 13.05
N ALA A 59 7.53 -3.97 12.50
CA ALA A 59 8.06 -4.07 11.15
C ALA A 59 9.38 -4.86 11.15
N GLU A 60 9.60 -5.65 10.10
CA GLU A 60 10.80 -6.47 9.95
C GLU A 60 11.62 -5.97 8.76
N LEU A 61 12.87 -5.58 8.99
CA LEU A 61 13.77 -5.22 7.89
C LEU A 61 14.27 -6.50 7.21
N THR A 62 14.08 -6.59 5.89
CA THR A 62 14.52 -7.73 5.07
C THR A 62 15.45 -7.26 3.96
N LEU A 63 16.15 -8.20 3.32
CA LEU A 63 16.98 -7.91 2.14
C LEU A 63 16.23 -7.25 0.98
N ASN A 64 14.92 -7.46 0.89
CA ASN A 64 14.09 -6.93 -0.20
C ASN A 64 13.33 -5.64 0.20
N GLY A 65 13.42 -5.24 1.48
CA GLY A 65 12.81 -4.04 2.02
C GLY A 65 12.08 -4.29 3.34
N LEU A 66 11.19 -3.37 3.72
CA LEU A 66 10.50 -3.43 5.00
C LEU A 66 9.26 -4.31 4.89
N LEU A 67 9.19 -5.35 5.70
CA LEU A 67 8.02 -6.19 5.86
C LEU A 67 7.11 -5.62 6.95
N VAL A 68 5.85 -5.39 6.61
CA VAL A 68 4.81 -4.87 7.50
C VAL A 68 3.52 -5.69 7.35
N ARG A 69 2.63 -5.62 8.34
CA ARG A 69 1.28 -6.21 8.28
C ARG A 69 0.24 -5.11 8.35
N TYR A 70 -0.59 -5.03 7.31
CA TYR A 70 -1.62 -4.00 7.20
C TYR A 70 -2.81 -4.50 6.38
N PRO A 71 -4.02 -4.02 6.66
CA PRO A 71 -5.18 -4.24 5.81
C PRO A 71 -5.02 -3.52 4.48
N GLY A 72 -5.81 -3.89 3.49
CA GLY A 72 -5.73 -3.26 2.19
C GLY A 72 -6.68 -3.81 1.14
N PHE A 73 -6.42 -3.43 -0.09
CA PHE A 73 -7.21 -3.82 -1.25
C PHE A 73 -6.27 -4.24 -2.37
N LEU A 74 -6.44 -5.44 -2.92
CA LEU A 74 -5.79 -5.80 -4.18
C LEU A 74 -6.71 -5.36 -5.32
N LEU A 75 -6.23 -4.44 -6.16
CA LEU A 75 -7.02 -3.93 -7.27
C LEU A 75 -6.86 -4.90 -8.45
N ARG A 76 -7.94 -5.60 -8.76
CA ARG A 76 -8.05 -6.48 -9.90
C ARG A 76 -8.48 -5.62 -11.08
N SER A 77 -7.53 -5.30 -11.93
CA SER A 77 -7.77 -4.53 -13.15
C SER A 77 -8.27 -5.42 -14.27
N SER A 78 -9.14 -4.86 -15.10
CA SER A 78 -9.42 -5.34 -16.45
C SER A 78 -9.47 -4.14 -17.38
N GLU A 79 -8.31 -3.59 -17.74
CA GLU A 79 -8.12 -2.50 -18.72
C GLU A 79 -8.73 -1.11 -18.38
N ASP A 80 -9.96 -1.01 -17.84
CA ASP A 80 -10.64 0.27 -17.55
C ASP A 80 -10.97 0.49 -16.07
N ARG A 81 -10.75 1.74 -15.63
CA ARG A 81 -11.04 2.23 -14.27
C ARG A 81 -12.06 3.35 -14.34
N ILE A 82 -13.00 3.39 -13.38
CA ILE A 82 -13.91 4.53 -13.22
C ILE A 82 -13.11 5.69 -12.64
N TYR A 83 -12.51 6.49 -13.53
CA TYR A 83 -11.62 7.58 -13.21
C TYR A 83 -12.25 8.92 -13.57
N ASP A 84 -12.29 9.83 -12.61
CA ASP A 84 -12.64 11.23 -12.81
C ASP A 84 -11.34 12.04 -12.95
N PRO A 85 -11.02 12.53 -14.17
CA PRO A 85 -9.78 13.25 -14.43
C PRO A 85 -9.77 14.67 -13.85
N VAL A 86 -10.94 15.24 -13.55
CA VAL A 86 -11.05 16.60 -13.01
C VAL A 86 -10.64 16.59 -11.54
N GLU A 87 -11.19 15.65 -10.80
CA GLU A 87 -10.94 15.49 -9.36
C GLU A 87 -9.72 14.61 -9.05
N GLN A 88 -9.10 14.02 -10.09
CA GLN A 88 -8.06 13.01 -10.00
C GLN A 88 -8.41 11.92 -8.99
N LYS A 89 -9.62 11.36 -9.12
CA LYS A 89 -10.11 10.30 -8.24
C LYS A 89 -10.53 9.10 -9.06
N PHE A 90 -10.34 7.90 -8.53
CA PHE A 90 -10.99 6.71 -9.06
C PHE A 90 -11.87 6.07 -8.00
N ALA A 91 -12.84 5.29 -8.45
CA ALA A 91 -13.69 4.49 -7.60
C ALA A 91 -13.65 3.02 -8.03
N PHE A 92 -13.78 2.12 -7.06
CA PHE A 92 -13.87 0.69 -7.29
C PHE A 92 -14.87 0.04 -6.32
N PRO A 93 -15.59 -1.01 -6.74
CA PRO A 93 -16.42 -1.81 -5.87
C PRO A 93 -15.59 -2.88 -5.14
N CYS A 94 -16.02 -3.29 -3.96
CA CYS A 94 -15.40 -4.37 -3.18
C CYS A 94 -16.28 -5.63 -3.07
N ASP A 95 -17.51 -5.58 -3.57
CA ASP A 95 -18.47 -6.67 -3.44
C ASP A 95 -19.22 -6.91 -4.77
N ILE A 96 -19.70 -8.15 -4.93
CA ILE A 96 -20.40 -8.60 -6.14
C ILE A 96 -21.77 -7.94 -6.33
N LEU A 97 -22.37 -7.38 -5.27
CA LEU A 97 -23.67 -6.69 -5.34
C LEU A 97 -23.49 -5.21 -5.72
N LEU A 98 -22.24 -4.74 -5.79
CA LEU A 98 -21.85 -3.35 -6.07
C LEU A 98 -22.49 -2.38 -5.08
N LEU A 99 -22.57 -2.76 -3.80
CA LEU A 99 -23.13 -1.96 -2.73
C LEU A 99 -22.06 -1.16 -1.97
N GLU A 100 -20.84 -1.66 -1.96
CA GLU A 100 -19.71 -1.08 -1.25
C GLU A 100 -18.69 -0.54 -2.25
N TRP A 101 -18.62 0.78 -2.31
CA TRP A 101 -17.73 1.53 -3.20
C TRP A 101 -16.69 2.28 -2.39
N TYR A 102 -15.45 2.23 -2.87
CA TYR A 102 -14.34 2.97 -2.30
C TYR A 102 -13.82 3.97 -3.31
N CYS A 103 -13.56 5.18 -2.84
CA CYS A 103 -13.03 6.27 -3.61
C CYS A 103 -11.60 6.56 -3.16
N VAL A 104 -10.73 6.87 -4.13
CA VAL A 104 -9.30 7.08 -3.90
C VAL A 104 -8.85 8.34 -4.62
N GLN A 105 -8.06 9.15 -3.91
CA GLN A 105 -7.54 10.42 -4.41
C GLN A 105 -6.11 10.64 -3.90
N PRO A 106 -5.19 11.24 -4.69
CA PRO A 106 -3.88 11.65 -4.20
C PRO A 106 -3.98 12.51 -2.94
N CYS A 107 -3.07 12.28 -1.98
CA CYS A 107 -3.03 13.01 -0.72
C CYS A 107 -2.15 14.26 -0.79
N ASP A 108 -1.08 14.22 -1.59
CA ASP A 108 -0.05 15.24 -1.64
C ASP A 108 -0.28 16.21 -2.82
N ASP A 109 -0.08 17.52 -2.63
CA ASP A 109 -0.32 18.57 -3.64
C ASP A 109 0.48 18.41 -4.94
N LYS A 110 1.46 17.50 -4.95
CA LYS A 110 2.24 17.18 -6.15
C LYS A 110 1.51 16.12 -6.97
N THR A 111 0.73 16.67 -7.89
CA THR A 111 0.07 16.13 -9.09
C THR A 111 0.87 15.11 -9.91
N GLU A 112 1.19 13.94 -9.35
CA GLU A 112 1.39 12.75 -10.17
C GLU A 112 0.02 12.12 -10.44
N THR A 113 -0.42 12.22 -11.70
CA THR A 113 -1.65 11.58 -12.16
C THR A 113 -1.65 10.12 -11.73
N LEU A 114 -2.78 9.66 -11.20
CA LEU A 114 -2.93 8.27 -10.78
C LEU A 114 -2.55 7.32 -11.92
N PRO A 115 -1.66 6.34 -11.67
CA PRO A 115 -1.17 5.45 -12.70
C PRO A 115 -2.31 4.59 -13.24
N LYS A 116 -2.39 4.51 -14.57
CA LYS A 116 -3.22 3.54 -15.30
C LYS A 116 -2.36 2.34 -15.65
N MET A 117 -2.23 1.42 -14.71
CA MET A 117 -1.48 0.18 -14.90
C MET A 117 -2.13 -0.96 -14.12
N ASP A 118 -1.86 -2.18 -14.55
CA ASP A 118 -2.28 -3.37 -13.84
C ASP A 118 -1.39 -3.65 -12.63
N GLY A 119 -1.87 -4.53 -11.75
CA GLY A 119 -1.13 -4.95 -10.57
C GLY A 119 -1.01 -3.83 -9.53
N LEU A 120 -2.08 -3.06 -9.33
CA LEU A 120 -2.14 -2.07 -8.26
C LEU A 120 -2.74 -2.68 -6.99
N ALA A 121 -2.36 -2.13 -5.85
CA ALA A 121 -2.96 -2.43 -4.57
C ALA A 121 -2.96 -1.18 -3.70
N ILE A 122 -3.75 -1.22 -2.63
CA ILE A 122 -3.85 -0.17 -1.64
C ILE A 122 -3.50 -0.77 -0.28
N ILE A 123 -2.53 -0.17 0.41
CA ILE A 123 -2.25 -0.48 1.82
C ILE A 123 -3.00 0.55 2.66
N SER A 124 -3.96 0.10 3.47
CA SER A 124 -4.75 0.96 4.35
C SER A 124 -4.11 1.08 5.72
N SER A 125 -4.11 2.28 6.30
CA SER A 125 -3.68 2.48 7.69
C SER A 125 -4.70 2.01 8.72
N LYS A 126 -5.97 1.79 8.33
CA LYS A 126 -7.06 1.32 9.21
C LYS A 126 -7.70 0.05 8.64
N GLU A 127 -8.14 -0.82 9.53
CA GLU A 127 -8.81 -2.08 9.18
C GLU A 127 -10.16 -1.86 8.52
N GLU A 128 -10.89 -0.82 8.94
CA GLU A 128 -12.16 -0.46 8.34
C GLU A 128 -12.17 1.03 8.00
N VAL A 129 -12.52 1.34 6.75
CA VAL A 129 -12.66 2.71 6.27
C VAL A 129 -14.13 3.08 6.35
N ARG A 130 -14.59 3.45 7.56
CA ARG A 130 -16.02 3.61 7.81
C ARG A 130 -16.56 4.97 7.35
N GLU A 131 -15.89 6.10 7.58
CA GLU A 131 -16.51 7.44 7.41
C GLU A 131 -15.57 8.51 6.86
N ASP A 132 -14.38 8.66 7.45
CA ASP A 132 -13.43 9.72 7.06
C ASP A 132 -12.47 9.29 5.96
N LYS A 133 -11.87 10.28 5.30
CA LYS A 133 -10.68 10.05 4.45
C LYS A 133 -9.58 9.47 5.31
N VAL A 134 -9.24 8.21 5.06
CA VAL A 134 -8.15 7.49 5.72
C VAL A 134 -6.90 7.59 4.85
N ILE A 135 -5.74 7.78 5.49
CA ILE A 135 -4.47 7.77 4.78
C ILE A 135 -4.13 6.34 4.35
N ALA A 136 -3.75 6.18 3.09
CA ALA A 136 -3.38 4.91 2.49
C ALA A 136 -2.22 5.09 1.52
N LEU A 137 -1.68 3.98 1.04
CA LEU A 137 -0.63 3.95 0.03
C LEU A 137 -1.15 3.26 -1.22
N LEU A 138 -1.07 3.94 -2.36
CA LEU A 138 -1.20 3.28 -3.65
C LEU A 138 0.16 2.65 -3.98
N VAL A 139 0.15 1.35 -4.23
CA VAL A 139 1.37 0.57 -4.47
C VAL A 139 1.25 -0.23 -5.77
N SER A 140 2.39 -0.44 -6.43
CA SER A 140 2.51 -1.39 -7.53
C SER A 140 2.95 -2.74 -6.97
N VAL A 141 2.18 -3.78 -7.24
CA VAL A 141 2.50 -5.17 -6.93
C VAL A 141 3.48 -5.68 -7.96
N LYS A 142 4.69 -6.02 -7.50
CA LYS A 142 5.80 -6.46 -8.34
C LYS A 142 5.91 -7.98 -8.37
N LYS A 143 5.59 -8.61 -7.23
CA LYS A 143 5.63 -10.07 -7.08
C LYS A 143 4.69 -10.52 -5.97
N THR A 144 4.09 -11.69 -6.16
CA THR A 144 3.23 -12.34 -5.16
C THR A 144 3.88 -13.66 -4.73
N ARG A 145 4.11 -13.82 -3.42
CA ARG A 145 4.46 -15.10 -2.78
C ARG A 145 3.62 -15.25 -1.53
N ARG A 146 2.40 -15.79 -1.69
CA ARG A 146 1.41 -15.83 -0.60
C ARG A 146 2.02 -16.39 0.71
N PRO A 147 1.75 -15.73 1.86
CA PRO A 147 0.87 -14.56 2.04
C PRO A 147 1.55 -13.21 1.73
N LYS A 148 2.82 -13.18 1.34
CA LYS A 148 3.62 -11.96 1.14
C LYS A 148 3.42 -11.33 -0.25
N LEU A 149 3.09 -10.04 -0.27
CA LEU A 149 3.09 -9.19 -1.46
C LEU A 149 4.32 -8.31 -1.46
N TYR A 150 5.04 -8.30 -2.58
CA TYR A 150 6.20 -7.46 -2.80
C TYR A 150 5.81 -6.26 -3.63
N VAL A 151 5.98 -5.08 -3.05
CA VAL A 151 5.36 -3.86 -3.57
C VAL A 151 6.32 -2.68 -3.58
N GLU A 152 6.04 -1.73 -4.45
CA GLU A 152 6.69 -0.43 -4.50
C GLU A 152 5.66 0.67 -4.26
N ILE A 153 5.94 1.60 -3.34
CA ILE A 153 5.07 2.75 -3.10
C ILE A 153 5.10 3.66 -4.32
N LEU A 154 3.92 3.93 -4.88
CA LEU A 154 3.76 4.91 -5.94
C LEU A 154 3.49 6.28 -5.32
N GLN A 155 2.50 6.36 -4.44
CA GLN A 155 2.14 7.60 -3.76
C GLN A 155 1.24 7.38 -2.55
N ARG A 156 1.10 8.42 -1.73
CA ARG A 156 0.12 8.49 -0.64
C ARG A 156 -1.23 8.92 -1.21
N VAL A 157 -2.28 8.27 -0.74
CA VAL A 157 -3.65 8.53 -1.18
C VAL A 157 -4.59 8.64 0.01
N TRP A 158 -5.64 9.43 -0.15
CA TRP A 158 -6.85 9.32 0.64
C TRP A 158 -7.71 8.19 0.10
N ILE A 159 -8.24 7.36 0.99
CA ILE A 159 -9.28 6.38 0.68
C ILE A 159 -10.48 6.60 1.60
N TRP A 160 -11.69 6.51 1.05
CA TRP A 160 -12.93 6.55 1.83
C TRP A 160 -13.99 5.67 1.18
N ARG A 161 -14.97 5.24 1.98
CA ARG A 161 -16.15 4.54 1.49
C ARG A 161 -17.18 5.56 1.01
N GLU A 162 -17.68 5.40 -0.20
CA GLU A 162 -18.77 6.23 -0.73
C GLU A 162 -20.09 5.90 -0.03
N ARG A 163 -20.84 6.94 0.33
CA ARG A 163 -22.11 6.84 1.08
C ARG A 163 -23.23 7.60 0.41
N ASP A 164 -22.93 8.53 -0.49
CA ASP A 164 -23.94 9.20 -1.28
C ASP A 164 -24.61 8.17 -2.20
N GLN A 165 -25.87 7.86 -1.90
CA GLN A 165 -26.65 6.87 -2.63
C GLN A 165 -26.82 7.25 -4.10
N THR A 166 -26.96 8.54 -4.41
CA THR A 166 -27.03 9.03 -5.80
C THR A 166 -25.71 8.76 -6.50
N ARG A 167 -24.58 9.03 -5.82
CA ARG A 167 -23.26 8.74 -6.38
C ARG A 167 -23.01 7.24 -6.57
N ILE A 168 -23.43 6.40 -5.62
CA ILE A 168 -23.35 4.95 -5.73
C ILE A 168 -24.14 4.45 -6.93
N GLU A 169 -25.34 4.97 -7.16
CA GLU A 169 -26.16 4.60 -8.32
C GLU A 169 -25.51 5.01 -9.65
N GLU A 170 -24.87 6.18 -9.71
CA GLU A 170 -24.06 6.60 -10.87
C GLU A 170 -22.88 5.67 -11.13
N LEU A 171 -22.12 5.31 -10.07
CA LEU A 171 -20.98 4.40 -10.17
C LEU A 171 -21.43 3.01 -10.64
N ARG A 172 -22.53 2.49 -10.08
CA ARG A 172 -23.12 1.22 -10.49
C ARG A 172 -23.55 1.25 -11.95
N ARG A 173 -24.23 2.31 -12.39
CA ARG A 173 -24.62 2.45 -13.80
C ARG A 173 -23.39 2.46 -14.71
N THR A 174 -22.40 3.27 -14.36
CA THR A 174 -21.13 3.36 -15.11
C THR A 174 -20.44 2.01 -15.22
N PHE A 175 -20.40 1.23 -14.14
CA PHE A 175 -19.82 -0.12 -14.11
C PHE A 175 -20.54 -1.09 -15.06
N TRP A 176 -21.87 -1.07 -15.07
CA TRP A 176 -22.65 -1.91 -16.00
C TRP A 176 -22.48 -1.48 -17.45
N ASP A 177 -22.39 -0.17 -17.71
CA ASP A 177 -22.19 0.39 -19.05
C ASP A 177 -20.82 0.00 -19.64
N HIS A 178 -19.78 -0.15 -18.80
CA HIS A 178 -18.42 -0.51 -19.24
C HIS A 178 -18.20 -2.03 -19.43
N ASN A 179 -19.23 -2.86 -19.25
CA ASN A 179 -19.18 -4.32 -19.28
C ASN A 179 -18.33 -4.91 -18.13
N VAL A 180 -18.91 -5.84 -17.36
CA VAL A 180 -18.36 -6.33 -16.07
C VAL A 180 -16.95 -6.89 -16.18
N SER A 181 -16.58 -7.45 -17.33
CA SER A 181 -15.26 -8.03 -17.58
C SER A 181 -14.14 -7.00 -17.79
N VAL A 182 -14.46 -5.70 -17.75
CA VAL A 182 -13.55 -4.59 -18.09
C VAL A 182 -13.46 -3.53 -16.97
N CYS A 183 -14.03 -3.79 -15.78
CA CYS A 183 -13.98 -2.84 -14.68
C CYS A 183 -13.06 -3.30 -13.54
N GLU A 184 -12.28 -2.36 -13.01
CA GLU A 184 -11.49 -2.56 -11.80
C GLU A 184 -12.37 -2.86 -10.57
N TYR A 185 -12.02 -3.90 -9.80
CA TYR A 185 -12.65 -4.24 -8.52
C TYR A 185 -11.60 -4.52 -7.43
N GLY A 186 -11.96 -4.30 -6.17
CA GLY A 186 -11.08 -4.45 -5.02
C GLY A 186 -11.33 -5.77 -4.28
N GLU A 187 -10.30 -6.61 -4.17
CA GLU A 187 -10.29 -7.74 -3.23
C GLU A 187 -9.79 -7.26 -1.87
N ILE A 188 -10.61 -7.40 -0.82
CA ILE A 188 -10.26 -6.98 0.54
C ILE A 188 -9.19 -7.90 1.13
N LEU A 189 -8.17 -7.29 1.73
CA LEU A 189 -7.09 -7.95 2.46
C LEU A 189 -7.17 -7.56 3.94
N ASN A 190 -7.09 -8.55 4.83
CA ASN A 190 -7.20 -8.36 6.27
C ASN A 190 -5.94 -7.72 6.90
N GLY A 191 -6.02 -7.36 8.19
CA GLY A 191 -4.91 -6.75 8.93
C GLY A 191 -3.59 -7.55 8.92
N ASP A 192 -3.67 -8.87 8.74
CA ASP A 192 -2.51 -9.78 8.74
C ASP A 192 -1.79 -9.87 7.38
N GLN A 193 -2.33 -9.22 6.35
CA GLN A 193 -1.72 -9.23 5.01
C GLN A 193 -0.29 -8.67 5.07
N GLN A 194 0.65 -9.47 4.58
CA GLN A 194 2.08 -9.14 4.58
C GLN A 194 2.48 -8.32 3.35
N TRP A 195 3.06 -7.15 3.58
CA TRP A 195 3.58 -6.26 2.55
C TRP A 195 5.08 -6.09 2.73
N CYS A 196 5.87 -6.51 1.76
CA CYS A 196 7.29 -6.24 1.71
C CYS A 196 7.53 -5.09 0.74
N ILE A 197 7.85 -3.93 1.32
CA ILE A 197 7.91 -2.65 0.63
C ILE A 197 9.37 -2.30 0.35
N GLY A 198 9.72 -2.13 -0.92
CA GLY A 198 11.08 -1.79 -1.34
C GLY A 198 11.14 -1.21 -2.74
N LYS A 199 12.25 -0.55 -3.07
CA LYS A 199 12.49 -0.02 -4.43
C LYS A 199 13.18 -1.08 -5.30
N HIS A 200 12.72 -1.23 -6.54
CA HIS A 200 12.95 -2.44 -7.34
C HIS A 200 14.21 -2.40 -8.24
N ARG A 201 15.16 -3.33 -7.99
CA ARG A 201 15.92 -4.13 -8.98
C ARG A 201 15.97 -5.57 -8.47
N TRP A 202 14.94 -6.38 -8.75
CA TRP A 202 14.84 -7.69 -8.11
C TRP A 202 15.77 -8.65 -8.82
N ASP A 203 16.84 -9.02 -8.14
CA ASP A 203 17.74 -10.09 -8.56
C ASP A 203 17.14 -11.45 -8.14
N PRO A 204 16.74 -12.31 -9.09
CA PRO A 204 16.26 -13.66 -8.78
C PRO A 204 17.24 -14.47 -7.93
N ALA A 205 18.55 -14.25 -8.05
CA ALA A 205 19.59 -15.01 -7.35
C ALA A 205 19.70 -14.67 -5.85
N ARG A 206 19.23 -13.49 -5.43
CA ARG A 206 19.20 -13.10 -4.01
C ARG A 206 18.03 -13.71 -3.23
N LEU A 207 16.96 -14.05 -3.94
CA LEU A 207 15.75 -14.66 -3.38
C LEU A 207 15.95 -16.12 -2.95
N GLU A 208 16.94 -16.82 -3.51
CA GLU A 208 17.27 -18.21 -3.14
C GLU A 208 18.27 -18.31 -1.98
N LYS A 209 19.04 -17.25 -1.71
CA LYS A 209 20.02 -17.23 -0.61
C LYS A 209 19.40 -16.89 0.75
N GLY A 210 18.28 -16.15 0.78
CA GLY A 210 17.54 -15.86 2.02
C GLY A 210 16.96 -17.12 2.67
N ASP A 211 16.46 -18.08 1.86
CA ASP A 211 15.88 -19.34 2.35
C ASP A 211 16.91 -20.30 2.98
N ARG A 212 18.22 -20.09 2.74
CA ARG A 212 19.27 -20.93 3.35
C ARG A 212 19.70 -20.47 4.75
N LEU A 213 19.40 -19.24 5.16
CA LEU A 213 19.76 -18.74 6.49
C LEU A 213 18.65 -19.01 7.53
N ASP A 214 17.39 -19.12 7.10
CA ASP A 214 16.25 -19.40 7.99
C ASP A 214 16.12 -20.88 8.40
N SER A 215 16.96 -21.79 7.88
CA SER A 215 16.91 -23.23 8.21
C SER A 215 18.01 -23.70 9.18
N THR A 216 18.86 -22.79 9.68
CA THR A 216 19.93 -23.12 10.65
C THR A 216 19.78 -22.36 11.95
N LEU A 217 18.62 -22.47 12.60
CA LEU A 217 18.50 -22.35 14.05
C LEU A 217 17.68 -23.54 14.55
N SER A 218 18.40 -24.64 14.85
CA SER A 218 17.87 -25.76 15.61
C SER A 218 17.70 -25.37 17.09
N PRO A 219 16.73 -25.97 17.80
CA PRO A 219 16.43 -25.62 19.18
C PRO A 219 17.51 -26.14 20.13
N LEU A 220 17.88 -25.30 21.09
CA LEU A 220 18.43 -25.69 22.39
C LEU A 220 17.50 -25.15 23.46
#